data_AF-A0A7H8QX92-F1
#
_entry.id   AF-A0A7H8QX92-F1
#
_cell.length_a   1.000
_cell.length_b   1.000
_cell.length_c   1.000
_cell.angle_alpha   90.00
_cell.angle_beta   90.00
_cell.angle_gamma   90.00
#
_symmetry.space_group_name_H-M   'P 1'
#
loop_
_entity.id
_entity.type
_entity.pdbx_description
1 polymer ?
#
loop_
_entity_poly.entity_id
_entity_poly.type
_entity_poly.pdbx_seq_one_letter_code
_entity_poly.pdbx_strand_id
1 'polypeptide(L)'
;MEGPFRVQPKRPVDRIIDCLCQAPAIYKDAEAFENSPPLKQLEFHIGCITKCWKMDCILQEVYDDLEKEFPSPMYWSVLATEPNTADDPMRGKVFPVAYHFPSLIVARSLMLYWSSRLLVWTGFFFLYSGILNIEIDAADARCSNYPDCAAFDDDMCYCRYLVAKPTGWYQYDRSRLKPLDGRKDLRLLMYNVCQSVEYCLNNGVLFGSWSVSTPLSFVYETTKNFPGFERELAWMEATLRKLQENGLRIIKYSTTINNPKNAKPEEFLEAENNDSSGASQVGSESGLA
;
A
#
# COMPACT_ATOMS: atom_id res chain seq x y z
N MET A 1 30.19 -4.58 -12.89
CA MET A 1 29.11 -5.55 -12.63
C MET A 1 28.80 -6.30 -13.92
N GLU A 2 29.06 -7.60 -13.94
CA GLU A 2 28.57 -8.50 -15.00
C GLU A 2 27.16 -8.96 -14.61
N GLY A 3 26.19 -8.72 -15.47
CA GLY A 3 24.80 -9.11 -15.25
C GLY A 3 24.04 -9.10 -16.57
N PRO A 4 22.94 -9.87 -16.68
CA PRO A 4 22.24 -10.13 -17.95
C PRO A 4 21.63 -8.89 -18.63
N PHE A 5 21.61 -7.73 -17.97
CA PHE A 5 21.04 -6.47 -18.47
C PHE A 5 22.09 -5.41 -18.82
N ARG A 6 23.35 -5.81 -19.02
CA ARG A 6 24.43 -4.88 -19.41
C ARG A 6 24.28 -4.35 -20.84
N VAL A 7 23.64 -5.12 -21.71
CA VAL A 7 23.46 -4.80 -23.14
C VAL A 7 22.09 -4.20 -23.44
N GLN A 8 21.05 -4.65 -22.72
CA GLN A 8 19.69 -4.13 -22.87
C GLN A 8 19.11 -3.82 -21.48
N PRO A 9 18.59 -2.61 -21.26
CA PRO A 9 17.96 -2.26 -19.99
C PRO A 9 16.74 -3.15 -19.74
N LYS A 10 16.44 -3.40 -18.46
CA LYS A 10 15.24 -4.13 -18.05
C LYS A 10 14.00 -3.44 -18.60
N ARG A 11 13.00 -4.21 -19.06
CA ARG A 11 11.74 -3.63 -19.52
C ARG A 11 10.99 -3.04 -18.33
N PRO A 12 10.11 -2.05 -18.56
CA PRO A 12 9.29 -1.45 -17.49
C PRO A 12 8.58 -2.50 -16.62
N VAL A 13 7.96 -3.51 -17.24
CA VAL A 13 7.26 -4.59 -16.52
C VAL A 13 8.22 -5.44 -15.67
N ASP A 14 9.43 -5.74 -16.15
CA ASP A 14 10.40 -6.55 -15.39
C ASP A 14 10.78 -5.85 -14.08
N ARG A 15 10.91 -4.51 -14.11
CA ARG A 15 11.18 -3.68 -12.93
C ARG A 15 10.01 -3.68 -11.93
N ILE A 16 8.77 -3.74 -12.41
CA ILE A 16 7.58 -3.91 -11.55
C ILE A 16 7.62 -5.27 -10.86
N ILE A 17 7.92 -6.33 -11.61
CA ILE A 17 8.02 -7.69 -11.06
C ILE A 17 9.15 -7.77 -10.02
N ASP A 18 10.30 -7.14 -10.27
CA ASP A 18 11.39 -7.06 -9.28
C ASP A 18 10.95 -6.39 -7.96
N CYS A 19 10.07 -5.38 -8.03
CA CYS A 19 9.49 -4.77 -6.83
C CYS A 19 8.58 -5.78 -6.11
N LEU A 20 7.67 -6.43 -6.83
CA LEU A 20 6.77 -7.43 -6.24
C LEU A 20 7.52 -8.61 -5.60
N CYS A 21 8.63 -9.05 -6.21
CA CYS A 21 9.47 -10.12 -5.69
C CYS A 21 10.19 -9.77 -4.38
N GLN A 22 10.27 -8.49 -3.99
CA GLN A 22 10.82 -8.09 -2.70
C GLN A 22 9.83 -8.29 -1.55
N ALA A 23 8.52 -8.31 -1.84
CA ALA A 23 7.48 -8.35 -0.80
C ALA A 23 7.56 -9.60 0.11
N PRO A 24 7.74 -10.84 -0.39
CA PRO A 24 7.81 -12.02 0.47
C PRO A 24 8.95 -11.98 1.49
N ALA A 25 10.11 -11.41 1.11
CA ALA A 25 11.22 -11.25 2.02
C ALA A 25 10.88 -10.27 3.15
N ILE A 26 10.22 -9.15 2.83
CA ILE A 26 9.76 -8.17 3.81
C ILE A 26 8.74 -8.79 4.78
N TYR A 27 7.79 -9.59 4.29
CA TYR A 27 6.81 -10.27 5.16
C TYR A 27 7.47 -11.31 6.08
N LYS A 28 8.38 -12.13 5.54
CA LYS A 28 9.13 -13.10 6.35
C LYS A 28 9.96 -12.42 7.43
N ASP A 29 10.59 -11.30 7.09
CA ASP A 29 11.32 -10.51 8.08
C ASP A 29 10.34 -9.95 9.12
N ALA A 30 9.19 -9.42 8.73
CA ALA A 30 8.19 -8.87 9.67
C ALA A 30 7.75 -9.89 10.74
N GLU A 31 7.46 -11.14 10.36
CA GLU A 31 7.10 -12.21 11.30
C GLU A 31 8.22 -12.50 12.32
N ALA A 32 9.49 -12.42 11.90
CA ALA A 32 10.63 -12.66 12.79
C ALA A 32 10.83 -11.52 13.81
N PHE A 33 10.33 -10.31 13.53
CA PHE A 33 10.53 -9.13 14.36
C PHE A 33 9.33 -8.77 15.25
N GLU A 34 8.16 -9.39 15.06
CA GLU A 34 6.93 -9.13 15.84
C GLU A 34 7.14 -9.26 17.37
N ASN A 35 8.02 -10.17 17.80
CA ASN A 35 8.34 -10.40 19.22
C ASN A 35 9.74 -9.90 19.63
N SER A 36 10.36 -9.04 18.82
CA SER A 36 11.70 -8.52 19.11
C SER A 36 11.65 -7.32 20.08
N PRO A 37 12.76 -6.96 20.75
CA PRO A 37 12.82 -5.77 21.60
C PRO A 37 12.47 -4.48 20.83
N PRO A 38 11.87 -3.46 21.48
CA PRO A 38 11.38 -2.23 20.82
C PRO A 38 12.39 -1.55 19.90
N LEU A 39 13.67 -1.50 20.29
CA LEU A 39 14.71 -0.90 19.46
C LEU A 39 14.94 -1.67 18.16
N LYS A 40 14.92 -3.01 18.20
CA LYS A 40 15.02 -3.84 16.99
C LYS A 40 13.79 -3.73 16.10
N GLN A 41 12.61 -3.59 16.70
CA GLN A 41 11.40 -3.28 15.94
C GLN A 41 11.53 -1.93 15.22
N LEU A 42 12.06 -0.91 15.91
CA LEU A 42 12.29 0.42 15.32
C LEU A 42 13.26 0.35 14.14
N GLU A 43 14.41 -0.31 14.31
CA GLU A 43 15.41 -0.54 13.25
C GLU A 43 14.78 -1.23 12.04
N PHE A 44 13.99 -2.28 12.29
CA PHE A 44 13.27 -3.01 11.26
C PHE A 44 12.29 -2.10 10.49
N HIS A 45 11.46 -1.33 11.21
CA HIS A 45 10.49 -0.41 10.60
C HIS A 45 11.19 0.64 9.72
N ILE A 46 12.24 1.29 10.23
CA ILE A 46 13.03 2.28 9.46
C ILE A 46 13.63 1.64 8.20
N GLY A 47 14.19 0.43 8.32
CA GLY A 47 14.73 -0.33 7.19
C GLY A 47 13.67 -0.62 6.13
N CYS A 48 12.49 -1.08 6.55
CA CYS A 48 11.37 -1.36 5.66
C CYS A 48 10.81 -0.09 5.00
N ILE A 49 10.67 1.02 5.73
CA ILE A 49 10.26 2.33 5.18
C ILE A 49 11.22 2.76 4.07
N THR A 50 12.53 2.61 4.30
CA THR A 50 13.56 2.93 3.30
C THR A 50 13.42 2.08 2.04
N LYS A 51 13.17 0.77 2.19
CA LYS A 51 12.90 -0.14 1.06
C LYS A 51 11.62 0.27 0.31
N CYS A 52 10.53 0.58 1.01
CA CYS A 52 9.27 1.03 0.40
C CYS A 52 9.46 2.33 -0.40
N TRP A 53 10.22 3.30 0.12
CA TRP A 53 10.56 4.52 -0.63
C TRP A 53 11.35 4.24 -1.90
N LYS A 54 12.33 3.34 -1.83
CA LYS A 54 13.08 2.93 -3.03
C LYS A 54 12.17 2.27 -4.07
N MET A 55 11.26 1.40 -3.64
CA MET A 55 10.28 0.76 -4.53
C MET A 55 9.31 1.76 -5.15
N ASP A 56 8.78 2.72 -4.38
CA ASP A 56 7.89 3.78 -4.89
C ASP A 56 8.60 4.63 -5.95
N CYS A 57 9.87 5.00 -5.74
CA CYS A 57 10.68 5.70 -6.75
C CYS A 57 10.83 4.88 -8.04
N ILE A 58 11.20 3.59 -7.93
CA ILE A 58 11.35 2.71 -9.10
C ILE A 58 10.03 2.59 -9.87
N LEU A 59 8.91 2.44 -9.17
CA LEU A 59 7.59 2.36 -9.79
C LEU A 59 7.25 3.67 -10.49
N GLN A 60 7.55 4.83 -9.89
CA GLN A 60 7.31 6.12 -10.52
C GLN A 60 8.14 6.27 -11.80
N GLU A 61 9.44 5.95 -11.77
CA GLU A 61 10.29 5.97 -12.97
C GLU A 61 9.75 5.06 -14.07
N VAL A 62 9.26 3.87 -13.71
CA VAL A 62 8.62 2.94 -14.65
C VAL A 62 7.39 3.56 -15.32
N TYR A 63 6.55 4.28 -14.57
CA TYR A 63 5.40 4.97 -15.14
C TYR A 63 5.81 6.09 -16.08
N ASP A 64 6.79 6.89 -15.68
CA ASP A 64 7.31 8.00 -16.49
C ASP A 64 7.94 7.48 -17.80
N ASP A 65 8.59 6.32 -17.76
CA ASP A 65 9.13 5.65 -18.95
C ASP A 65 8.01 5.14 -19.86
N LEU A 66 6.99 4.48 -19.29
CA LEU A 66 5.82 4.05 -20.05
C LEU A 66 5.12 5.23 -20.71
N GLU A 67 4.89 6.33 -19.99
CA GLU A 67 4.19 7.51 -20.52
C GLU A 67 4.92 8.11 -21.73
N LYS A 68 6.25 8.13 -21.75
CA LYS A 68 7.06 8.61 -22.90
C LYS A 68 6.93 7.73 -24.14
N GLU A 69 6.64 6.44 -23.98
CA GLU A 69 6.50 5.51 -25.11
C GLU A 69 5.19 5.70 -25.89
N PHE A 70 4.19 6.37 -25.31
CA PHE A 70 2.88 6.55 -25.94
C PHE A 70 2.60 8.01 -26.34
N PRO A 71 2.37 8.30 -27.63
CA PRO A 71 1.99 9.63 -28.09
C PRO A 71 0.54 10.01 -27.75
N SER A 72 -0.25 9.06 -27.22
CA SER A 72 -1.65 9.20 -26.84
C SER A 72 -1.87 8.70 -25.41
N PRO A 73 -2.98 9.07 -24.74
CA PRO A 73 -3.28 8.53 -23.42
C PRO A 73 -3.22 7.01 -23.38
N MET A 74 -2.54 6.44 -22.38
CA MET A 74 -2.42 5.00 -22.21
C MET A 74 -3.74 4.33 -21.82
N TYR A 75 -4.73 5.11 -21.38
CA TYR A 75 -6.07 4.66 -21.07
C TYR A 75 -7.08 5.81 -21.16
N TRP A 76 -8.36 5.47 -21.31
CA TRP A 76 -9.47 6.44 -21.27
C TRP A 76 -10.72 5.80 -20.66
N SER A 77 -11.61 6.64 -20.14
CA SER A 77 -12.84 6.21 -19.47
C SER A 77 -13.98 5.98 -20.44
N VAL A 78 -14.73 4.90 -20.24
CA VAL A 78 -16.01 4.60 -20.89
C VAL A 78 -17.02 4.14 -19.83
N LEU A 79 -18.31 4.11 -20.16
CA LEU A 79 -19.31 3.55 -19.24
C LEU A 79 -19.16 2.03 -19.19
N ALA A 80 -19.13 1.49 -17.96
CA ALA A 80 -19.10 0.06 -17.73
C ALA A 80 -20.42 -0.57 -18.18
N THR A 81 -20.34 -1.69 -18.88
CA THR A 81 -21.50 -2.41 -19.42
C THR A 81 -21.69 -3.76 -18.73
N GLU A 82 -20.60 -4.41 -18.33
CA GLU A 82 -20.64 -5.76 -17.77
C GLU A 82 -21.31 -5.77 -16.39
N PRO A 83 -22.36 -6.59 -16.17
CA PRO A 83 -23.01 -6.69 -14.87
C PRO A 83 -22.15 -7.46 -13.87
N ASN A 84 -22.22 -7.07 -12.60
CA ASN A 84 -21.63 -7.79 -11.48
C ASN A 84 -22.70 -8.08 -10.41
N THR A 85 -22.60 -9.20 -9.71
CA THR A 85 -23.56 -9.58 -8.66
C THR A 85 -23.55 -8.62 -7.45
N ALA A 86 -22.50 -7.83 -7.27
CA ALA A 86 -22.42 -6.77 -6.27
C ALA A 86 -23.04 -5.43 -6.72
N ASP A 87 -23.49 -5.34 -7.97
CA ASP A 87 -24.26 -4.18 -8.44
C ASP A 87 -25.62 -4.14 -7.72
N ASP A 88 -26.08 -2.93 -7.42
CA ASP A 88 -27.31 -2.73 -6.64
C ASP A 88 -28.37 -2.05 -7.52
N PRO A 89 -29.62 -2.54 -7.56
CA PRO A 89 -30.67 -1.95 -8.40
C PRO A 89 -30.97 -0.48 -8.09
N MET A 90 -30.76 -0.03 -6.85
CA MET A 90 -31.05 1.33 -6.40
C MET A 90 -29.81 2.23 -6.43
N ARG A 91 -28.63 1.69 -6.10
CA ARG A 91 -27.35 2.42 -6.03
C ARG A 91 -26.52 2.31 -7.32
N GLY A 92 -26.97 1.57 -8.32
CA GLY A 92 -26.31 1.40 -9.61
C GLY A 92 -25.11 0.45 -9.58
N LYS A 93 -24.19 0.57 -10.54
CA LYS A 93 -22.96 -0.25 -10.60
C LYS A 93 -21.98 0.14 -9.49
N VAL A 94 -21.21 -0.84 -8.99
CA VAL A 94 -20.10 -0.56 -8.05
C VAL A 94 -19.03 0.29 -8.73
N PHE A 95 -18.67 -0.11 -9.96
CA PHE A 95 -17.77 0.64 -10.84
C PHE A 95 -18.56 1.05 -12.10
N PRO A 96 -19.09 2.28 -12.17
CA PRO A 96 -19.87 2.74 -13.32
C PRO A 96 -19.01 3.09 -14.54
N VAL A 97 -17.69 3.20 -14.35
CA VAL A 97 -16.70 3.50 -15.38
C VAL A 97 -15.82 2.28 -15.59
N ALA A 98 -15.51 1.98 -16.85
CA ALA A 98 -14.47 1.05 -17.24
C ALA A 98 -13.37 1.80 -17.99
N TYR A 99 -12.13 1.35 -17.85
CA TYR A 99 -11.00 1.84 -18.61
C TYR A 99 -10.81 1.03 -19.87
N HIS A 100 -10.66 1.73 -20.98
CA HIS A 100 -10.18 1.18 -22.24
C HIS A 100 -8.71 1.52 -22.44
N PHE A 101 -8.01 0.67 -23.19
CA PHE A 101 -6.57 0.76 -23.41
C PHE A 101 -6.24 0.59 -24.89
N PRO A 102 -5.07 1.07 -25.36
CA PRO A 102 -4.59 0.81 -26.71
C PRO A 102 -4.32 -0.68 -26.98
N SER A 103 -3.99 -1.46 -25.95
CA SER A 103 -3.78 -2.90 -26.06
C SER A 103 -3.90 -3.61 -24.71
N LEU A 104 -4.08 -4.94 -24.73
CA LEU A 104 -4.02 -5.77 -23.52
C LEU A 104 -2.67 -5.70 -22.79
N ILE A 105 -1.57 -5.49 -23.53
CA ILE A 105 -0.23 -5.38 -22.94
C ILE A 105 -0.14 -4.13 -22.07
N VAL A 106 -0.66 -3.00 -22.57
CA VAL A 106 -0.71 -1.74 -21.81
C VAL A 106 -1.62 -1.89 -20.60
N ALA A 107 -2.83 -2.45 -20.78
CA ALA A 107 -3.77 -2.69 -19.68
C ALA A 107 -3.12 -3.52 -18.56
N ARG A 108 -2.52 -4.67 -18.91
CA ARG A 108 -1.82 -5.53 -17.95
C ARG A 108 -0.68 -4.80 -17.23
N SER A 109 0.12 -4.03 -17.96
CA SER A 109 1.27 -3.32 -17.40
C SER A 109 0.83 -2.25 -16.39
N LEU A 110 -0.21 -1.49 -16.72
CA LEU A 110 -0.79 -0.48 -15.82
C LEU A 110 -1.48 -1.11 -14.61
N MET A 111 -2.23 -2.20 -14.80
CA MET A 111 -2.83 -2.94 -13.67
C MET A 111 -1.76 -3.48 -12.71
N LEU A 112 -0.67 -4.05 -13.23
CA LEU A 112 0.47 -4.49 -12.41
C LEU A 112 1.15 -3.31 -11.71
N TYR A 113 1.33 -2.18 -12.39
CA TYR A 113 1.86 -0.96 -11.79
C TYR A 113 0.98 -0.47 -10.63
N TRP A 114 -0.32 -0.27 -10.85
CA TRP A 114 -1.23 0.25 -9.81
C TRP A 114 -1.37 -0.70 -8.63
N SER A 115 -1.49 -2.01 -8.88
CA SER A 115 -1.53 -3.01 -7.81
C SER A 115 -0.22 -3.07 -7.02
N SER A 116 0.93 -2.91 -7.68
CA SER A 116 2.24 -2.87 -7.00
C SER A 116 2.40 -1.60 -6.16
N ARG A 117 1.97 -0.44 -6.68
CA ARG A 117 1.95 0.81 -5.90
C ARG A 117 1.03 0.69 -4.70
N LEU A 118 -0.14 0.07 -4.86
CA LEU A 118 -1.07 -0.14 -3.77
C LEU A 118 -0.42 -0.93 -2.64
N LEU A 119 0.26 -2.03 -2.97
CA LEU A 119 1.00 -2.83 -2.00
C LEU A 119 2.06 -1.99 -1.24
N VAL A 120 2.85 -1.20 -1.96
CA VAL A 120 3.87 -0.32 -1.36
C VAL A 120 3.22 0.74 -0.46
N TRP A 121 2.12 1.36 -0.91
CA TRP A 121 1.40 2.40 -0.16
C TRP A 121 0.73 1.86 1.09
N THR A 122 0.15 0.65 1.03
CA THR A 122 -0.31 -0.02 2.25
C THR A 122 0.84 -0.34 3.20
N GLY A 123 2.00 -0.74 2.66
CA GLY A 123 3.22 -0.92 3.46
C GLY A 123 3.62 0.36 4.20
N PHE A 124 3.59 1.51 3.54
CA PHE A 124 3.81 2.79 4.20
C PHE A 124 2.83 3.03 5.34
N PHE A 125 1.53 2.82 5.10
CA PHE A 125 0.51 3.03 6.12
C PHE A 125 0.77 2.19 7.38
N PHE A 126 1.03 0.89 7.22
CA PHE A 126 1.32 0.01 8.34
C PHE A 126 2.64 0.34 9.04
N LEU A 127 3.70 0.60 8.28
CA LEU A 127 5.02 0.88 8.86
C LEU A 127 5.07 2.23 9.58
N TYR A 128 4.41 3.26 9.03
CA TYR A 128 4.34 4.58 9.65
C TYR A 128 3.46 4.57 10.89
N SER A 129 2.39 3.77 10.91
CA SER A 129 1.57 3.61 12.10
C SER A 129 2.32 2.80 13.17
N GLY A 130 2.95 1.70 12.76
CA GLY A 130 3.75 0.83 13.63
C GLY A 130 4.88 1.57 14.33
N ILE A 131 5.69 2.33 13.59
CA ILE A 131 6.83 3.06 14.18
C ILE A 131 6.42 4.10 15.23
N LEU A 132 5.23 4.70 15.09
CA LEU A 132 4.71 5.68 16.05
C LEU A 132 4.16 5.03 17.32
N ASN A 133 3.82 3.75 17.26
CA ASN A 133 3.32 2.97 18.40
C ASN A 133 4.43 2.26 19.18
N ILE A 134 5.69 2.32 18.72
CA ILE A 134 6.84 1.73 19.43
C ILE A 134 7.23 2.66 20.58
N GLU A 135 7.11 2.14 21.81
CA GLU A 135 7.62 2.78 23.02
C GLU A 135 8.94 2.14 23.45
N ILE A 136 9.94 2.96 23.73
CA ILE A 136 11.28 2.52 24.09
C ILE A 136 11.59 2.98 25.50
N ASP A 137 11.94 2.04 26.39
CA ASP A 137 12.37 2.36 27.75
C ASP A 137 13.65 3.19 27.69
N ALA A 138 13.78 4.20 28.56
CA ALA A 138 15.03 4.93 28.72
C ALA A 138 16.25 4.02 28.97
N ALA A 139 16.05 2.89 29.65
CA ALA A 139 17.06 1.88 29.90
C ALA A 139 17.43 1.04 28.66
N ASP A 140 16.57 0.99 27.64
CA ASP A 140 16.82 0.28 26.38
C ASP A 140 17.25 1.24 25.26
N ALA A 141 16.85 2.51 25.37
CA ALA A 141 17.26 3.61 24.49
C ALA A 141 18.74 4.01 24.66
N ARG A 142 19.58 3.16 25.27
CA ARG A 142 21.01 3.42 25.57
C ARG A 142 21.86 3.61 24.31
N CYS A 143 21.66 4.71 23.61
CA CYS A 143 22.75 5.57 23.23
C CYS A 143 22.84 6.59 24.38
N SER A 144 23.77 6.37 25.30
CA SER A 144 24.11 7.21 26.46
C SER A 144 23.55 8.64 26.38
N ASN A 145 22.60 9.01 27.25
CA ASN A 145 22.24 10.40 27.59
C ASN A 145 23.45 11.12 28.25
N TYR A 146 24.58 11.22 27.56
CA TYR A 146 25.69 12.10 27.91
C TYR A 146 25.64 13.36 27.05
N PRO A 147 26.04 14.52 27.59
CA PRO A 147 26.20 15.76 26.82
C PRO A 147 27.17 15.64 25.63
N ASP A 148 27.94 14.55 25.58
CA ASP A 148 29.00 14.27 24.60
C ASP A 148 28.76 12.95 23.85
N CYS A 149 27.58 12.77 23.24
CA CYS A 149 27.38 11.70 22.27
C CYS A 149 28.25 11.96 21.03
N ALA A 150 29.54 11.62 21.11
CA ALA A 150 30.37 11.39 19.94
C ALA A 150 29.73 10.20 19.24
N ALA A 151 29.04 10.47 18.12
CA ALA A 151 28.55 9.44 17.22
C ALA A 151 29.67 8.40 17.08
N PHE A 152 29.45 7.18 17.59
CA PHE A 152 30.35 6.09 17.30
C PHE A 152 30.44 5.99 15.77
N ASP A 153 31.62 5.68 15.24
CA ASP A 153 31.88 5.52 13.79
C ASP A 153 30.96 4.48 13.10
N ASP A 154 30.15 3.74 13.88
CA ASP A 154 29.01 2.98 13.37
C ASP A 154 27.72 3.82 13.49
N ASP A 155 27.20 4.25 12.33
CA ASP A 155 26.04 5.13 12.03
C ASP A 155 24.66 4.82 12.72
N MET A 156 24.60 4.01 13.77
CA MET A 156 23.38 3.40 14.31
C MET A 156 22.82 4.06 15.60
N CYS A 157 23.21 5.29 15.96
CA CYS A 157 22.64 5.95 17.13
C CYS A 157 21.30 6.64 16.78
N TYR A 158 20.18 6.05 17.24
CA TYR A 158 18.81 6.54 16.98
C TYR A 158 18.35 7.68 17.90
N CYS A 159 19.12 8.07 18.92
CA CYS A 159 18.67 9.01 19.95
C CYS A 159 18.25 10.38 19.40
N ARG A 160 18.87 10.84 18.30
CA ARG A 160 18.53 12.10 17.64
C ARG A 160 17.13 12.11 17.01
N TYR A 161 16.52 10.94 16.86
CA TYR A 161 15.19 10.73 16.29
C TYR A 161 14.18 10.29 17.34
N LEU A 162 14.54 10.27 18.63
CA LEU A 162 13.64 9.91 19.72
C LEU A 162 13.22 11.16 20.49
N VAL A 163 11.95 11.23 20.86
CA VAL A 163 11.38 12.29 21.70
C VAL A 163 10.94 11.69 23.02
N ALA A 164 11.36 12.31 24.12
CA ALA A 164 10.95 11.92 25.46
C ALA A 164 9.46 12.25 25.69
N LYS A 165 8.72 11.30 26.26
CA LYS A 165 7.36 11.50 26.74
C LYS A 165 7.34 11.86 28.22
N PRO A 166 6.29 12.56 28.70
CA PRO A 166 6.13 12.85 30.13
C PRO A 166 6.14 11.60 31.03
N THR A 167 5.82 10.43 30.46
CA THR A 167 5.80 9.13 31.14
C THR A 167 7.21 8.55 31.39
N GLY A 168 8.27 9.17 30.86
CA GLY A 168 9.65 8.67 30.96
C GLY A 168 10.08 7.73 29.83
N TRP A 169 9.16 7.41 28.91
CA TRP A 169 9.41 6.59 27.71
C TRP A 169 9.83 7.46 26.53
N TYR A 170 10.46 6.84 25.53
CA TYR A 170 10.82 7.47 24.28
C TYR A 170 9.94 6.96 23.13
N GLN A 171 9.59 7.84 22.20
CA GLN A 171 8.93 7.50 20.95
C GLN A 171 9.67 8.10 19.77
N TYR A 172 9.46 7.54 18.57
CA TYR A 172 10.05 8.09 17.37
C TYR A 172 9.48 9.49 17.03
N ASP A 173 10.36 10.41 16.68
CA ASP A 173 10.03 11.75 16.23
C ASP A 173 9.35 11.70 14.84
N ARG A 174 8.02 11.84 14.82
CA ARG A 174 7.22 11.85 13.58
C ARG A 174 7.73 12.87 12.55
N SER A 175 8.32 13.99 12.99
CA SER A 175 8.82 15.02 12.07
C SER A 175 10.01 14.56 11.22
N ARG A 176 10.65 13.45 11.61
CA ARG A 176 11.78 12.83 10.89
C ARG A 176 11.33 11.90 9.78
N LEU A 177 10.07 11.47 9.80
CA LEU A 177 9.50 10.69 8.71
C LEU A 177 9.23 11.59 7.51
N LYS A 178 9.65 11.12 6.32
CA LYS A 178 9.25 11.76 5.07
C LYS A 178 7.72 11.73 4.94
N PRO A 179 7.04 12.86 4.67
CA PRO A 179 5.60 12.88 4.47
C PRO A 179 5.14 11.93 3.36
N LEU A 180 3.99 11.28 3.54
CA LEU A 180 3.42 10.38 2.53
C LEU A 180 2.76 11.13 1.38
N ASP A 181 2.38 12.40 1.57
CA ASP A 181 1.66 13.24 0.60
C ASP A 181 0.42 12.51 0.02
N GLY A 182 0.26 12.50 -1.31
CA GLY A 182 -0.83 11.82 -2.02
C GLY A 182 -0.82 10.29 -1.93
N ARG A 183 0.18 9.67 -1.28
CA ARG A 183 0.31 8.20 -1.15
C ARG A 183 -0.65 7.58 -0.13
N LYS A 184 -1.60 8.37 0.37
CA LYS A 184 -2.67 7.94 1.28
C LYS A 184 -3.93 7.49 0.55
N ASP A 185 -4.09 7.85 -0.72
CA ASP A 185 -5.28 7.50 -1.49
C ASP A 185 -5.17 6.10 -2.10
N LEU A 186 -5.37 5.10 -1.24
CA LEU A 186 -5.42 3.68 -1.64
C LEU A 186 -6.60 3.40 -2.59
N ARG A 187 -7.69 4.17 -2.46
CA ARG A 187 -8.93 3.99 -3.23
C ARG A 187 -8.68 4.24 -4.71
N LEU A 188 -7.93 5.28 -5.05
CA LEU A 188 -7.57 5.59 -6.44
C LEU A 188 -6.89 4.40 -7.14
N LEU A 189 -5.87 3.81 -6.52
CA LEU A 189 -5.12 2.69 -7.11
C LEU A 189 -5.98 1.43 -7.24
N MET A 190 -6.80 1.13 -6.22
CA MET A 190 -7.77 0.05 -6.27
C MET A 190 -8.77 0.24 -7.42
N TYR A 191 -9.32 1.45 -7.55
CA TYR A 191 -10.32 1.78 -8.57
C TYR A 191 -9.71 1.63 -9.96
N ASN A 192 -8.48 2.12 -10.18
CA ASN A 192 -7.83 1.98 -11.48
C ASN A 192 -7.72 0.51 -11.92
N VAL A 193 -7.35 -0.39 -11.01
CA VAL A 193 -7.30 -1.83 -11.31
C VAL A 193 -8.70 -2.40 -11.57
N CYS A 194 -9.67 -2.10 -10.71
CA CYS A 194 -11.04 -2.64 -10.85
C CYS A 194 -11.71 -2.17 -12.15
N GLN A 195 -11.55 -0.89 -12.50
CA GLN A 195 -12.10 -0.31 -13.73
C GLN A 195 -11.42 -0.86 -15.00
N SER A 196 -10.22 -1.45 -14.88
CA SER A 196 -9.51 -2.06 -16.02
C SER A 196 -9.99 -3.48 -16.37
N VAL A 197 -10.77 -4.11 -15.47
CA VAL A 197 -11.16 -5.52 -15.59
C VAL A 197 -12.02 -5.76 -16.83
N GLU A 198 -13.04 -4.94 -17.05
CA GLU A 198 -14.02 -5.14 -18.14
C GLU A 198 -13.33 -5.19 -19.50
N TYR A 199 -12.45 -4.22 -19.79
CA TYR A 199 -11.69 -4.23 -21.03
C TYR A 199 -10.85 -5.49 -21.19
N CYS A 200 -10.17 -5.93 -20.14
CA CYS A 200 -9.34 -7.14 -20.22
C CYS A 200 -10.18 -8.38 -20.50
N LEU A 201 -11.33 -8.55 -19.84
CA LEU A 201 -12.22 -9.69 -20.05
C LEU A 201 -12.83 -9.71 -21.45
N ASN A 202 -13.15 -8.54 -22.01
CA ASN A 202 -13.74 -8.41 -23.34
C ASN A 202 -12.75 -8.64 -24.49
N ASN A 203 -11.44 -8.49 -24.25
CA ASN A 203 -10.41 -8.58 -25.28
C ASN A 203 -9.64 -9.92 -25.33
N GLY A 204 -10.14 -10.96 -24.66
CA GLY A 204 -9.66 -12.34 -24.87
C GLY A 204 -9.84 -13.26 -23.66
N VAL A 205 -10.46 -14.42 -23.86
CA VAL A 205 -10.86 -15.33 -22.77
C VAL A 205 -9.66 -15.78 -21.92
N LEU A 206 -8.56 -16.22 -22.53
CA LEU A 206 -7.40 -16.73 -21.81
C LEU A 206 -6.45 -15.60 -21.37
N PHE A 207 -6.01 -14.77 -22.33
CA PHE A 207 -5.03 -13.71 -22.09
C PHE A 207 -5.60 -12.55 -21.26
N GLY A 208 -6.88 -12.24 -21.42
CA GLY A 208 -7.60 -11.26 -20.61
C GLY A 208 -7.73 -11.72 -19.18
N SER A 209 -8.24 -12.94 -18.96
CA SER A 209 -8.33 -13.54 -17.62
C SER A 209 -6.98 -13.60 -16.92
N TRP A 210 -5.92 -13.98 -17.64
CA TRP A 210 -4.55 -14.01 -17.10
C TRP A 210 -3.98 -12.62 -16.79
N SER A 211 -4.47 -11.58 -17.47
CA SER A 211 -4.06 -10.19 -17.23
C SER A 211 -4.76 -9.56 -16.04
N VAL A 212 -5.97 -10.01 -15.73
CA VAL A 212 -6.74 -9.54 -14.57
C VAL A 212 -6.37 -10.28 -13.29
N SER A 213 -6.14 -11.59 -13.36
CA SER A 213 -6.10 -12.47 -12.18
C SER A 213 -5.08 -12.01 -11.13
N THR A 214 -3.82 -11.77 -11.50
CA THR A 214 -2.78 -11.40 -10.54
C THR A 214 -2.99 -10.00 -9.96
N PRO A 215 -3.16 -8.92 -10.76
CA PRO A 215 -3.39 -7.60 -10.18
C PRO A 215 -4.64 -7.53 -9.30
N LEU A 216 -5.76 -8.13 -9.74
CA LEU A 216 -7.01 -8.10 -8.98
C LEU A 216 -6.90 -8.90 -7.68
N SER A 217 -6.20 -10.04 -7.70
CA SER A 217 -5.94 -10.82 -6.49
C SER A 217 -5.10 -10.01 -5.48
N PHE A 218 -4.06 -9.31 -5.93
CA PHE A 218 -3.27 -8.45 -5.05
C PHE A 218 -4.11 -7.33 -4.45
N VAL A 219 -4.89 -6.63 -5.26
CA VAL A 219 -5.75 -5.55 -4.77
C VAL A 219 -6.75 -6.08 -3.74
N TYR A 220 -7.41 -7.21 -4.02
CA TYR A 220 -8.34 -7.85 -3.07
C TYR A 220 -7.64 -8.22 -1.76
N GLU A 221 -6.53 -8.96 -1.82
CA GLU A 221 -5.81 -9.42 -0.62
C GLU A 221 -5.24 -8.27 0.21
N THR A 222 -4.80 -7.20 -0.44
CA THR A 222 -4.28 -6.00 0.22
C THR A 222 -5.38 -5.16 0.86
N THR A 223 -6.57 -5.08 0.26
CA THR A 223 -7.65 -4.17 0.72
C THR A 223 -8.70 -4.83 1.60
N LYS A 224 -8.78 -6.16 1.65
CA LYS A 224 -9.83 -6.90 2.38
C LYS A 224 -9.95 -6.60 3.87
N ASN A 225 -8.89 -6.10 4.49
CA ASN A 225 -8.86 -5.76 5.92
C ASN A 225 -9.11 -4.26 6.19
N PHE A 226 -9.24 -3.44 5.14
CA PHE A 226 -9.53 -2.02 5.28
C PHE A 226 -11.04 -1.78 5.34
N PRO A 227 -11.55 -1.04 6.34
CA PRO A 227 -12.98 -0.73 6.41
C PRO A 227 -13.41 0.24 5.30
N GLY A 228 -14.69 0.19 4.91
CA GLY A 228 -15.27 1.14 3.95
C GLY A 228 -15.12 0.77 2.47
N PHE A 229 -14.70 -0.47 2.18
CA PHE A 229 -14.62 -1.05 0.84
C PHE A 229 -15.52 -2.28 0.66
N GLU A 230 -16.53 -2.46 1.50
CA GLU A 230 -17.33 -3.69 1.56
C GLU A 230 -17.97 -4.02 0.20
N ARG A 231 -18.44 -2.98 -0.51
CA ARG A 231 -19.09 -3.13 -1.81
C ARG A 231 -18.08 -3.45 -2.91
N GLU A 232 -16.94 -2.78 -2.90
CA GLU A 232 -15.84 -3.02 -3.82
C GLU A 232 -15.22 -4.41 -3.62
N LEU A 233 -15.08 -4.87 -2.37
CA LEU A 233 -14.61 -6.20 -2.01
C LEU A 233 -15.57 -7.28 -2.51
N ALA A 234 -16.89 -7.10 -2.31
CA ALA A 234 -17.89 -8.02 -2.86
C ALA A 234 -17.83 -8.09 -4.40
N TRP A 235 -17.61 -6.95 -5.06
CA TRP A 235 -17.45 -6.89 -6.51
C TRP A 235 -16.18 -7.63 -6.99
N MET A 236 -15.06 -7.42 -6.31
CA MET A 236 -13.78 -8.08 -6.62
C MET A 236 -13.88 -9.59 -6.41
N GLU A 237 -14.50 -10.01 -5.30
CA GLU A 237 -14.71 -11.42 -4.98
C GLU A 237 -15.55 -12.12 -6.06
N ALA A 238 -16.69 -11.53 -6.44
CA ALA A 238 -17.54 -12.07 -7.50
C ALA A 238 -16.78 -12.20 -8.84
N THR A 239 -15.97 -11.19 -9.17
CA THR A 239 -15.14 -11.19 -10.39
C THR A 239 -14.08 -12.30 -10.34
N LEU A 240 -13.37 -12.44 -9.21
CA LEU A 240 -12.35 -13.47 -9.02
C LEU A 240 -12.95 -14.89 -9.03
N ARG A 241 -14.18 -15.08 -8.51
CA ARG A 241 -14.91 -16.36 -8.62
C ARG A 241 -15.26 -16.68 -10.08
N LYS A 242 -15.76 -15.71 -10.85
CA LYS A 242 -16.01 -15.86 -12.30
C LYS A 242 -14.73 -16.26 -13.06
N LEU A 243 -13.58 -15.67 -12.70
CA LEU A 243 -12.26 -16.03 -13.27
C LEU A 243 -11.83 -17.46 -12.94
N GLN A 244 -12.11 -17.94 -11.71
CA GLN A 244 -11.81 -19.32 -11.30
C GLN A 244 -12.61 -20.35 -12.09
N GLU A 245 -13.90 -20.08 -12.31
CA GLU A 245 -14.82 -20.94 -13.06
C GLU A 245 -14.42 -21.04 -14.54
N ASN A 246 -13.93 -19.94 -15.12
CA ASN A 246 -13.53 -19.85 -16.53
C ASN A 246 -12.12 -20.38 -16.85
N GLY A 247 -11.52 -21.16 -15.95
CA GLY A 247 -10.31 -21.95 -16.25
C GLY A 247 -9.04 -21.55 -15.50
N LEU A 248 -9.05 -20.47 -14.70
CA LEU A 248 -7.92 -20.09 -13.85
C LEU A 248 -8.05 -20.67 -12.44
N ARG A 249 -8.14 -22.00 -12.35
CA ARG A 249 -8.28 -22.71 -11.07
C ARG A 249 -7.12 -22.47 -10.10
N ILE A 250 -5.96 -22.01 -10.59
CA ILE A 250 -4.81 -21.64 -9.74
C ILE A 250 -5.13 -20.50 -8.78
N ILE A 251 -6.08 -19.62 -9.12
CA ILE A 251 -6.51 -18.51 -8.25
C ILE A 251 -7.06 -19.03 -6.91
N LYS A 252 -7.58 -20.27 -6.88
CA LYS A 252 -8.04 -20.93 -5.65
C LYS A 252 -6.93 -21.03 -4.59
N TYR A 253 -5.67 -21.09 -5.02
CA TYR A 253 -4.52 -21.23 -4.12
C TYR A 253 -3.79 -19.90 -3.88
N SER A 254 -4.07 -18.86 -4.66
CA SER A 254 -3.41 -17.55 -4.53
C SER A 254 -4.25 -16.52 -3.79
N THR A 255 -5.49 -16.85 -3.42
CA THR A 255 -6.43 -15.95 -2.71
C THR A 255 -7.10 -16.66 -1.54
N THR A 256 -7.50 -15.88 -0.55
CA THR A 256 -8.24 -16.31 0.64
C THR A 256 -9.75 -16.39 0.43
N ILE A 257 -10.23 -16.12 -0.79
CA ILE A 257 -11.65 -16.18 -1.20
C ILE A 257 -12.31 -17.53 -0.89
N ASN A 258 -11.53 -18.60 -0.95
CA ASN A 258 -12.02 -19.96 -0.68
C ASN A 258 -11.78 -20.42 0.77
N ASN A 259 -11.23 -19.55 1.63
CA ASN A 259 -10.88 -19.87 3.01
C ASN A 259 -11.11 -18.66 3.95
N PRO A 260 -12.37 -18.35 4.32
CA PRO A 260 -12.73 -17.14 5.08
C PRO A 260 -12.25 -17.12 6.55
N LYS A 261 -11.57 -18.18 7.03
CA LYS A 261 -11.21 -18.35 8.45
C LYS A 261 -10.02 -17.51 8.95
N ASN A 262 -9.36 -16.72 8.10
CA ASN A 262 -8.14 -15.99 8.45
C ASN A 262 -8.30 -14.45 8.55
N ALA A 263 -9.52 -13.91 8.45
CA ALA A 263 -9.74 -12.49 8.75
C ALA A 263 -9.85 -12.32 10.27
N LYS A 264 -8.71 -12.13 10.96
CA LYS A 264 -8.72 -11.50 12.27
C LYS A 264 -8.87 -10.00 12.04
N PRO A 265 -9.93 -9.35 12.56
CA PRO A 265 -9.94 -7.91 12.66
C PRO A 265 -9.04 -7.56 13.85
N GLU A 266 -7.82 -7.09 13.58
CA GLU A 266 -7.08 -6.40 14.63
C GLU A 266 -7.59 -4.96 14.70
N GLU A 267 -8.07 -4.61 15.90
CA GLU A 267 -8.51 -3.29 16.32
C GLU A 267 -7.40 -2.25 16.07
N PHE A 268 -7.45 -1.50 14.95
CA PHE A 268 -6.40 -0.53 14.64
C PHE A 268 -6.87 0.85 14.17
N LEU A 269 -8.16 1.18 14.28
CA LEU A 269 -8.66 2.49 13.85
C LEU A 269 -9.55 3.16 14.90
N GLU A 270 -8.96 3.57 16.02
CA GLU A 270 -9.56 4.58 16.91
C GLU A 270 -8.67 5.83 17.13
N ALA A 271 -7.49 5.93 16.50
CA ALA A 271 -6.52 6.97 16.88
C ALA A 271 -6.60 8.32 16.13
N GLU A 272 -7.42 8.50 15.09
CA GLU A 272 -7.40 9.76 14.30
C GLU A 272 -8.59 10.72 14.53
N ASN A 273 -9.54 10.45 15.44
CA ASN A 273 -10.71 11.31 15.64
C ASN A 273 -10.68 12.29 16.82
N ASN A 274 -9.62 12.35 17.64
CA ASN A 274 -9.64 13.15 18.87
C ASN A 274 -8.89 14.49 18.87
N ASP A 275 -8.36 14.97 17.73
CA ASP A 275 -7.57 16.23 17.71
C ASP A 275 -8.28 17.44 17.08
N SER A 276 -9.62 17.48 17.09
CA SER A 276 -10.37 18.65 16.59
C SER A 276 -11.48 19.17 17.51
N SER A 277 -11.27 19.08 18.83
CA SER A 277 -12.13 19.78 19.81
C SER A 277 -11.34 20.24 21.03
N GLY A 278 -10.75 21.44 20.94
CA GLY A 278 -10.01 21.98 22.08
C GLY A 278 -9.42 23.37 21.89
N ALA A 279 -10.19 24.38 21.50
CA ALA A 279 -9.89 25.78 21.85
C ALA A 279 -11.06 26.71 21.48
N SER A 280 -11.91 27.04 22.45
CA SER A 280 -12.51 28.37 22.63
C SER A 280 -13.41 28.38 23.86
N GLN A 281 -12.85 28.70 25.03
CA GLN A 281 -13.55 29.39 26.12
C GLN A 281 -12.58 29.75 27.27
N VAL A 282 -12.14 31.01 27.28
CA VAL A 282 -11.83 31.86 28.46
C VAL A 282 -11.84 33.29 27.91
N GLY A 283 -12.52 34.31 28.41
CA GLY A 283 -13.40 34.51 29.55
C GLY A 283 -13.87 35.97 29.47
N SER A 284 -15.10 36.20 29.92
CA SER A 284 -15.60 37.47 30.46
C SER A 284 -14.58 38.09 31.43
N GLU A 285 -14.50 39.40 31.68
CA GLU A 285 -15.60 40.24 32.18
C GLU A 285 -15.13 41.71 32.43
N SER A 286 -16.10 42.62 32.45
CA SER A 286 -16.15 43.93 33.16
C SER A 286 -15.30 45.11 32.66
N GLY A 287 -15.77 46.36 32.61
CA GLY A 287 -17.08 46.94 32.91
C GLY A 287 -16.99 48.48 32.98
N LEU A 288 -18.17 49.13 32.86
CA LEU A 288 -18.53 50.52 33.27
C LEU A 288 -17.78 51.67 32.53
N ALA A 289 -18.41 52.75 32.07
CA ALA A 289 -19.71 53.38 32.34
C ALA A 289 -20.24 54.05 31.05
#